data_AF-A0AAP3DLA5-F1
#
_entry.id   AF-A0AAP3DLA5-F1
#
_cell.length_a   1.000
_cell.length_b   1.000
_cell.length_c   1.000
_cell.angle_alpha   90.00
_cell.angle_beta   90.00
_cell.angle_gamma   90.00
#
_symmetry.space_group_name_H-M   'P 1'
#
loop_
_entity.id
_entity.type
_entity.pdbx_description
1 polymer ?
#
loop_
_entity_poly.entity_id
_entity_poly.type
_entity_poly.pdbx_seq_one_letter_code
_entity_poly.pdbx_strand_id
1 'polypeptide(L)'
;MTKETLEQRLERLERLEFYLNLMREFAVDPETFALWDYVIQEGVNENQTKQILDVLRVHHSNIKSAVETVVPIPDLEDLFTKIIPLLHIEGRTTNMEKVMQVLRRASKLPIFPYLKKHL
;
A
#
# COMPACT_ATOMS: atom_id res chain seq x y z
N MET A 1 1.30 22.78 24.77
CA MET A 1 0.96 21.36 24.59
C MET A 1 -0.54 21.26 24.36
N THR A 2 -0.96 21.08 23.11
CA THR A 2 -2.35 20.76 22.78
C THR A 2 -2.66 19.37 23.35
N LYS A 3 -3.75 19.28 24.12
CA LYS A 3 -4.17 18.04 24.78
C LYS A 3 -4.83 17.16 23.72
N GLU A 4 -4.18 16.05 23.36
CA GLU A 4 -4.70 15.05 22.44
C GLU A 4 -6.06 14.53 22.96
N THR A 5 -7.05 14.42 22.07
CA THR A 5 -8.40 13.96 22.43
C THR A 5 -8.39 12.45 22.72
N LEU A 6 -9.44 11.95 23.38
CA LEU A 6 -9.61 10.50 23.61
C LEU A 6 -9.69 9.73 22.28
N GLU A 7 -10.39 10.29 21.29
CA GLU A 7 -10.53 9.71 19.95
C GLU A 7 -9.18 9.56 19.26
N GLN A 8 -8.35 10.61 19.27
CA GLN A 8 -7.00 10.58 18.69
C GLN A 8 -6.10 9.54 19.36
N ARG A 9 -6.26 9.33 20.69
CA ARG A 9 -5.51 8.29 21.41
C ARG A 9 -5.96 6.88 21.04
N LEU A 10 -7.26 6.67 20.84
CA LEU A 10 -7.81 5.38 20.42
C LEU A 10 -7.34 5.02 19.01
N GLU A 11 -7.46 5.95 18.06
CA GLU A 11 -6.97 5.75 16.67
C GLU A 11 -5.47 5.40 16.65
N ARG A 12 -4.69 6.07 17.49
CA ARG A 12 -3.26 5.77 17.63
C ARG A 12 -3.01 4.37 18.17
N LEU A 13 -3.79 3.93 19.16
CA LEU A 13 -3.66 2.61 19.77
C LEU A 13 -4.02 1.51 18.76
N GLU A 14 -5.14 1.65 18.06
CA GLU A 14 -5.56 0.72 16.99
C GLU A 14 -4.48 0.61 15.89
N ARG A 15 -3.90 1.73 15.48
CA ARG A 15 -2.81 1.73 14.50
C ARG A 15 -1.55 1.02 15.01
N LEU A 16 -1.22 1.16 16.29
CA LEU A 16 -0.09 0.46 16.90
C LEU A 16 -0.34 -1.05 17.00
N GLU A 17 -1.55 -1.47 17.36
CA GLU A 17 -1.94 -2.88 17.36
C GLU A 17 -1.85 -3.48 15.96
N PHE A 18 -2.30 -2.74 14.94
CA PHE A 18 -2.13 -3.11 13.54
C PHE A 18 -0.66 -3.27 13.16
N TYR A 19 0.21 -2.33 13.52
CA TYR A 19 1.65 -2.44 13.24
C TYR A 19 2.31 -3.62 13.93
N LEU A 20 1.91 -3.93 15.16
CA LEU A 20 2.35 -5.14 15.86
C LEU A 20 1.94 -6.41 15.09
N ASN A 21 0.74 -6.44 14.52
CA ASN A 21 0.30 -7.56 13.70
C ASN A 21 1.12 -7.69 12.40
N LEU A 22 1.38 -6.58 11.70
CA LEU A 22 2.26 -6.59 10.51
C LEU A 22 3.67 -7.11 10.84
N MET A 23 4.23 -6.72 11.99
CA MET A 23 5.55 -7.20 12.43
C MET A 23 5.55 -8.68 12.86
N ARG A 24 4.39 -9.27 13.19
CA ARG A 24 4.30 -10.73 13.41
C ARG A 24 4.32 -11.49 12.08
N GLU A 25 3.66 -10.97 11.05
CA GLU A 25 3.72 -11.54 9.69
C GLU A 25 5.15 -11.50 9.13
N PHE A 26 5.93 -10.48 9.46
CA PHE A 26 7.36 -10.39 9.11
C PHE A 26 8.19 -11.60 9.54
N ALA A 27 7.93 -12.17 10.72
CA ALA A 27 8.68 -13.34 11.19
C ALA A 27 8.47 -14.58 10.29
N VAL A 28 7.46 -14.55 9.42
CA VAL A 28 7.11 -15.63 8.49
C VAL A 28 7.69 -15.40 7.08
N ASP A 29 7.69 -14.16 6.58
CA ASP A 29 8.23 -13.84 5.24
C ASP A 29 8.89 -12.43 5.18
N PRO A 30 10.22 -12.34 5.10
CA PRO A 30 10.95 -11.09 5.00
C PRO A 30 10.69 -10.28 3.72
N GLU A 31 10.31 -10.90 2.59
CA GLU A 31 10.03 -10.15 1.35
C GLU A 31 8.74 -9.35 1.47
N THR A 32 7.79 -9.85 2.27
CA THR A 32 6.54 -9.17 2.60
C THR A 32 6.76 -7.88 3.40
N PHE A 33 7.91 -7.77 4.09
CA PHE A 33 8.24 -6.61 4.91
C PHE A 33 8.41 -5.31 4.14
N ALA A 34 8.80 -5.35 2.86
CA ALA A 34 9.12 -4.13 2.12
C ALA A 34 7.93 -3.16 2.04
N LEU A 35 6.70 -3.69 1.89
CA LEU A 35 5.49 -2.87 1.89
C LEU A 35 5.04 -2.49 3.30
N TRP A 36 5.17 -3.39 4.28
CA TRP A 36 4.81 -3.14 5.67
C TRP A 36 5.68 -2.09 6.34
N ASP A 37 6.99 -2.11 6.09
CA ASP A 37 7.93 -1.08 6.51
C ASP A 37 7.48 0.30 6.03
N TYR A 38 7.05 0.40 4.77
CA TYR A 38 6.50 1.63 4.22
C TYR A 38 5.19 2.05 4.89
N VAL A 39 4.26 1.12 5.12
CA VAL A 39 2.99 1.39 5.82
C VAL A 39 3.25 1.96 7.21
N ILE A 40 4.20 1.39 7.96
CA ILE A 40 4.59 1.85 9.29
C ILE A 40 5.30 3.21 9.21
N GLN A 41 6.29 3.36 8.32
CA GLN A 41 7.07 4.60 8.15
C GLN A 41 6.17 5.78 7.76
N GLU A 42 5.23 5.55 6.85
CA GLU A 42 4.34 6.60 6.39
C GLU A 42 3.19 6.87 7.36
N GLY A 43 2.92 6.01 8.34
CA GLY A 43 1.83 6.22 9.30
C GLY A 43 0.46 5.82 8.74
N VAL A 44 0.45 4.97 7.71
CA VAL A 44 -0.77 4.48 7.05
C VAL A 44 -1.51 3.54 7.99
N ASN A 45 -2.82 3.73 8.12
CA ASN A 45 -3.65 2.89 9.01
C ASN A 45 -4.12 1.60 8.32
N GLU A 46 -4.77 0.72 9.08
CA GLU A 46 -5.24 -0.58 8.58
C GLU A 46 -6.23 -0.44 7.41
N ASN A 47 -7.20 0.48 7.52
CA ASN A 47 -8.22 0.68 6.50
C ASN A 47 -7.59 1.16 5.17
N GLN A 48 -6.71 2.16 5.24
CA GLN A 48 -5.96 2.65 4.08
C GLN A 48 -5.12 1.52 3.46
N THR A 49 -4.47 0.71 4.29
CA THR A 49 -3.64 -0.42 3.82
C THR A 49 -4.48 -1.44 3.06
N LYS A 50 -5.65 -1.82 3.59
CA LYS A 50 -6.59 -2.72 2.91
C LYS A 50 -7.03 -2.16 1.56
N GLN A 51 -7.42 -0.89 1.51
CA GLN A 51 -7.83 -0.23 0.28
C GLN A 51 -6.72 -0.17 -0.77
N ILE A 52 -5.48 0.13 -0.35
CA ILE A 52 -4.30 0.12 -1.24
C ILE A 52 -4.08 -1.28 -1.82
N LEU A 53 -4.15 -2.33 -0.99
CA LEU A 53 -3.99 -3.72 -1.44
C LEU A 53 -5.08 -4.12 -2.43
N ASP A 54 -6.33 -3.70 -2.21
CA ASP A 54 -7.44 -4.02 -3.12
C ASP A 54 -7.26 -3.34 -4.47
N VAL A 55 -6.83 -2.06 -4.49
CA VAL A 55 -6.48 -1.37 -5.74
C VAL A 55 -5.33 -2.09 -6.47
N LEU A 56 -4.28 -2.49 -5.75
CA LEU A 56 -3.15 -3.23 -6.32
C LEU A 56 -3.57 -4.61 -6.87
N ARG A 57 -4.49 -5.32 -6.19
CA ARG A 57 -5.04 -6.61 -6.66
C ARG A 57 -5.82 -6.46 -7.97
N VAL A 58 -6.68 -5.45 -8.07
CA VAL A 58 -7.44 -5.17 -9.28
C VAL A 58 -6.49 -4.85 -10.43
N HIS A 59 -5.52 -3.96 -10.21
CA HIS A 59 -4.53 -3.59 -11.23
C HIS A 59 -3.70 -4.80 -11.67
N HIS A 60 -3.21 -5.58 -10.71
CA HIS A 60 -2.49 -6.83 -10.98
C HIS A 60 -3.31 -7.81 -11.82
N SER A 61 -4.60 -7.98 -11.52
CA SER A 61 -5.50 -8.82 -12.31
C SER A 61 -5.63 -8.32 -13.74
N ASN A 62 -5.72 -7.01 -13.95
CA ASN A 62 -5.80 -6.41 -15.27
C ASN A 62 -4.52 -6.64 -16.08
N ILE A 63 -3.34 -6.50 -15.46
CA ILE A 63 -2.05 -6.82 -16.11
C ILE A 63 -2.00 -8.30 -16.47
N LYS A 64 -2.38 -9.19 -15.54
CA LYS A 64 -2.38 -10.64 -15.79
C LYS A 64 -3.26 -10.97 -17.01
N SER A 65 -4.48 -10.45 -17.06
CA SER A 65 -5.38 -10.63 -18.20
C SER A 65 -4.79 -10.08 -19.50
N ALA A 66 -4.17 -8.90 -19.48
CA ALA A 66 -3.53 -8.31 -20.65
C ALA A 66 -2.37 -9.19 -21.18
N VAL A 67 -1.56 -9.78 -20.29
CA VAL A 67 -0.49 -10.71 -20.65
C VAL A 67 -1.04 -12.01 -21.24
N GLU A 68 -2.10 -12.57 -20.66
CA GLU A 68 -2.73 -13.81 -21.13
C GLU A 68 -3.46 -13.63 -22.47
N THR A 69 -3.99 -12.43 -22.73
CA THR A 69 -4.77 -12.12 -23.95
C THR A 69 -3.98 -11.38 -25.02
N VAL A 70 -2.69 -11.09 -24.78
CA VAL A 70 -1.79 -10.34 -25.69
C VAL A 70 -2.35 -8.95 -26.04
N VAL A 71 -2.97 -8.30 -25.05
CA VAL A 71 -3.50 -6.93 -25.12
C VAL A 71 -2.50 -5.97 -24.44
N PRO A 72 -2.47 -4.66 -24.79
CA PRO A 72 -1.60 -3.71 -24.10
C PRO A 72 -1.83 -3.70 -22.58
N ILE A 73 -0.73 -3.61 -21.84
CA ILE A 73 -0.74 -3.51 -20.38
C ILE A 73 -1.42 -2.18 -19.98
N PRO A 74 -2.35 -2.18 -19.01
CA PRO A 74 -3.00 -0.95 -18.56
C PRO A 74 -1.97 0.07 -18.05
N ASP A 75 -2.17 1.35 -18.32
CA ASP A 75 -1.30 2.40 -17.81
C ASP A 75 -1.40 2.54 -16.27
N LEU A 76 -0.52 3.37 -15.71
CA LEU A 76 -0.48 3.64 -14.26
C LEU A 76 -1.38 4.82 -13.85
N GLU A 77 -2.07 5.49 -14.77
CA GLU A 77 -2.80 6.73 -14.47
C GLU A 77 -4.01 6.44 -13.57
N ASP A 78 -4.78 5.39 -13.89
CA ASP A 78 -5.87 4.91 -13.04
C ASP A 78 -5.36 4.44 -11.67
N LEU A 79 -4.17 3.83 -11.61
CA LEU A 79 -3.54 3.44 -10.36
C LEU A 79 -3.19 4.66 -9.50
N PHE A 80 -2.60 5.70 -10.09
CA PHE A 80 -2.23 6.92 -9.38
C PHE A 80 -3.45 7.64 -8.82
N THR A 81 -4.50 7.81 -9.63
CA THR A 81 -5.73 8.49 -9.20
C THR A 81 -6.41 7.79 -8.02
N LYS A 82 -6.31 6.46 -7.93
CA LYS A 82 -6.87 5.67 -6.82
C LYS A 82 -6.00 5.62 -5.58
N ILE A 83 -4.67 5.54 -5.70
CA ILE A 83 -3.78 5.40 -4.54
C ILE A 83 -3.43 6.74 -3.89
N ILE A 84 -3.32 7.84 -4.64
CA ILE A 84 -2.96 9.16 -4.09
C ILE A 84 -3.88 9.57 -2.92
N PRO A 85 -5.22 9.47 -3.03
CA PRO A 85 -6.12 9.80 -1.92
C PRO A 85 -5.92 8.90 -0.70
N LEU A 86 -5.58 7.62 -0.91
CA LEU A 86 -5.42 6.63 0.16
C LEU A 86 -4.15 6.82 0.97
N LEU A 87 -3.12 7.41 0.36
CA LEU A 87 -1.87 7.77 1.01
C LEU A 87 -1.93 9.16 1.67
N HIS A 88 -3.07 9.86 1.59
CA HIS A 88 -3.21 11.15 2.23
C HIS A 88 -3.18 10.99 3.76
N ILE A 89 -2.29 11.74 4.39
CA ILE A 89 -2.18 11.87 5.83
C ILE A 89 -2.10 13.36 6.11
N GLU A 90 -2.90 13.82 7.07
CA GLU A 90 -3.02 15.22 7.40
C GLU A 90 -1.63 15.85 7.67
N GLY A 91 -1.33 16.96 6.99
CA GLY A 91 -0.03 17.63 7.08
C GLY A 91 1.10 17.01 6.23
N ARG A 92 0.84 15.99 5.39
CA ARG A 92 1.82 15.42 4.45
C ARG A 92 1.35 15.53 3.00
N THR A 93 2.29 15.79 2.08
CA THR A 93 2.02 15.76 0.65
C THR A 93 2.15 14.35 0.09
N THR A 94 1.25 14.00 -0.84
CA THR A 94 1.27 12.74 -1.58
C THR A 94 1.42 13.06 -3.07
N ASN A 95 2.30 12.33 -3.75
CA ASN A 95 2.59 12.50 -5.16
C ASN A 95 2.78 11.13 -5.86
N MET A 96 2.98 11.16 -7.18
CA MET A 96 3.20 9.95 -7.98
C MET A 96 4.44 9.15 -7.51
N GLU A 97 5.49 9.81 -7.01
CA GLU A 97 6.69 9.13 -6.51
C GLU A 97 6.38 8.22 -5.32
N LYS A 98 5.52 8.67 -4.40
CA LYS A 98 5.04 7.81 -3.28
C LYS A 98 4.25 6.61 -3.78
N VAL A 99 3.42 6.78 -4.81
CA VAL A 99 2.70 5.64 -5.41
C VAL A 99 3.68 4.67 -6.09
N MET A 100 4.69 5.17 -6.80
CA MET A 100 5.74 4.33 -7.38
C MET A 100 6.53 3.57 -6.32
N GLN A 101 6.78 4.18 -5.17
CA GLN A 101 7.40 3.53 -4.02
C GLN A 101 6.54 2.39 -3.47
N VAL A 102 5.22 2.58 -3.38
CA VAL A 102 4.26 1.52 -3.02
C VAL A 102 4.28 0.41 -4.06
N LEU A 103 4.20 0.75 -5.35
CA LEU A 103 4.21 -0.21 -6.44
C LEU A 103 5.48 -1.05 -6.47
N ARG A 104 6.66 -0.43 -6.29
CA ARG A 104 7.96 -1.12 -6.21
C ARG A 104 7.99 -2.14 -5.07
N ARG A 105 7.51 -1.76 -3.90
CA ARG A 105 7.47 -2.64 -2.73
C ARG A 105 6.42 -3.75 -2.88
N ALA A 106 5.24 -3.41 -3.37
CA ALA A 106 4.19 -4.38 -3.67
C ALA A 106 4.61 -5.41 -4.73
N SER A 107 5.42 -5.02 -5.72
CA SER A 107 5.93 -5.94 -6.74
C SER A 107 6.86 -7.03 -6.20
N LYS A 108 7.37 -6.86 -4.97
CA LYS A 108 8.17 -7.88 -4.28
C LYS A 108 7.30 -8.92 -3.57
N LEU A 109 6.01 -8.65 -3.42
CA LEU A 109 5.10 -9.60 -2.78
C LEU A 109 4.82 -10.79 -3.71
N PRO A 110 4.87 -12.03 -3.22
CA PRO A 110 4.55 -13.23 -4.01
C PRO A 110 3.13 -13.21 -4.60
N ILE A 111 2.20 -12.47 -3.99
CA ILE A 111 0.82 -12.32 -4.46
C ILE A 111 0.68 -11.40 -5.67
N PHE A 112 1.73 -10.67 -6.06
CA PHE A 112 1.71 -9.69 -7.14
C PHE A 112 2.82 -9.89 -8.20
N PRO A 113 3.00 -11.10 -8.75
CA PRO A 113 4.11 -11.40 -9.66
C PRO A 113 4.12 -10.55 -10.94
N TYR A 114 2.95 -10.09 -11.41
CA TYR A 114 2.84 -9.31 -12.65
C TYR A 114 3.07 -7.80 -12.47
N LEU A 115 3.09 -7.27 -11.24
CA LEU A 115 3.33 -5.82 -11.03
C LEU A 115 4.72 -5.38 -11.47
N LYS A 116 5.71 -6.28 -11.50
CA LYS A 116 7.06 -6.02 -12.03
C LYS A 116 7.07 -5.62 -13.50
N LYS A 117 5.99 -5.82 -14.26
CA LYS A 117 5.89 -5.38 -15.66
C LYS A 117 5.91 -3.86 -15.84
N HIS A 118 5.69 -3.10 -14.76
CA HIS A 118 5.74 -1.64 -14.73
C HIS A 118 7.05 -1.06 -14.19
N LEU A 119 8.03 -1.90 -13.84
CA LEU A 119 9.28 -1.52 -13.17
C LEU A 119 10.49 -1.91 -14.01
#